data_AF-A0A3N5EKG4-F1
#
_entry.id   AF-A0A3N5EKG4-F1
#
_cell.length_a   1.000
_cell.length_b   1.000
_cell.length_c   1.000
_cell.angle_alpha   90.00
_cell.angle_beta   90.00
_cell.angle_gamma   90.00
#
_symmetry.space_group_name_H-M   'P 1'
#
loop_
_entity.id
_entity.type
_entity.pdbx_description
1 polymer ?
#
loop_
_entity_poly.entity_id
_entity_poly.type
_entity_poly.pdbx_seq_one_letter_code
_entity_poly.pdbx_strand_id
1 'polypeptide(L)' 'GQPVLESAKVVAKIAEQGRAKKIIVFKKKKRKGYRLRKGHRQSYTALKIEEISA' A
#
# COMPACT_ATOMS: atom_id res chain seq x y z
N GLY A 1 21.30 9.91 11.17
CA GLY A 1 21.80 11.18 10.61
C GLY A 1 20.87 12.32 11.01
N GLN A 2 21.25 13.56 10.69
CA GLN A 2 20.27 14.61 10.35
C GLN A 2 19.54 14.16 9.07
N PRO A 3 18.27 14.53 8.82
CA PRO A 3 17.18 13.64 8.42
C PRO A 3 17.42 12.70 7.22
N VAL A 4 18.42 12.98 6.38
CA VAL A 4 18.93 12.12 5.32
C VAL A 4 20.47 12.05 5.42
N LEU A 5 21.06 10.85 5.28
CA LEU A 5 22.50 10.68 5.08
C LEU A 5 22.78 10.80 3.58
N GLU A 6 23.58 11.77 3.14
CA GLU A 6 23.78 12.08 1.70
C GLU A 6 24.40 10.92 0.89
N SER A 7 25.17 10.06 1.55
CA SER A 7 25.92 8.96 0.91
C SER A 7 25.12 7.65 0.82
N ALA A 8 24.03 7.55 1.58
CA ALA A 8 23.29 6.30 1.70
C ALA A 8 22.32 6.11 0.53
N LYS A 9 22.46 5.01 -0.21
CA LYS A 9 21.55 4.65 -1.31
C LYS A 9 21.09 3.22 -1.15
N VAL A 10 19.79 3.00 -1.41
CA VAL A 10 19.19 1.67 -1.47
C VAL A 10 18.81 1.39 -2.91
N VAL A 11 19.44 0.40 -3.52
CA VAL A 11 19.10 -0.06 -4.87
C VAL A 11 18.12 -1.21 -4.73
N ALA A 12 16.97 -1.08 -5.39
CA ALA A 12 15.91 -2.08 -5.36
C ALA A 12 15.32 -2.30 -6.75
N LYS A 13 14.88 -3.52 -7.00
CA LYS A 13 14.20 -3.94 -8.22
C LYS A 13 12.71 -4.17 -7.96
N ILE A 14 11.88 -3.87 -8.95
CA ILE A 14 10.45 -4.17 -8.91
C ILE A 14 10.25 -5.67 -9.06
N ALA A 15 9.69 -6.30 -8.03
CA ALA A 15 9.36 -7.73 -8.02
C ALA A 15 7.96 -7.99 -8.57
N GLU A 16 6.97 -7.17 -8.19
CA GLU A 16 5.59 -7.30 -8.66
C GLU A 16 4.86 -5.95 -8.57
N GLN A 17 3.89 -5.73 -9.46
CA GLN A 17 2.89 -4.69 -9.31
C GLN A 17 1.51 -5.31 -9.27
N GLY A 18 0.80 -5.10 -8.16
CA GLY A 18 -0.38 -5.87 -7.85
C GLY A 18 -1.46 -5.08 -7.14
N ARG A 19 -2.57 -5.77 -6.85
CA ARG A 19 -3.67 -5.23 -6.07
C ARG A 19 -3.96 -6.14 -4.89
N ALA A 20 -3.99 -5.56 -3.70
CA ALA A 20 -4.27 -6.24 -2.45
C ALA A 20 -5.63 -6.96 -2.48
N LYS A 21 -5.83 -7.85 -1.50
CA LYS A 21 -7.09 -8.58 -1.31
C LYS A 21 -8.26 -7.59 -1.18
N LYS A 22 -9.43 -8.02 -1.67
CA LYS A 22 -10.63 -7.18 -1.70
C LYS A 22 -11.15 -6.95 -0.28
N ILE A 23 -11.18 -5.69 0.14
CA ILE A 23 -11.78 -5.26 1.40
C ILE A 23 -13.20 -4.77 1.10
N ILE A 24 -14.18 -5.20 1.91
CA ILE A 24 -15.57 -4.76 1.77
C ILE A 24 -15.85 -3.67 2.79
N VAL A 25 -16.06 -2.44 2.32
CA VAL A 25 -16.51 -1.33 3.14
C VAL A 25 -18.03 -1.33 3.14
N PHE A 26 -18.61 -1.78 4.26
CA PHE A 26 -20.06 -1.77 4.47
C PHE A 26 -20.45 -0.67 5.47
N LYS A 27 -21.42 0.17 5.10
CA LYS A 27 -22.00 1.20 5.98
C LYS A 27 -23.51 0.98 6.04
N LYS A 28 -24.10 1.06 7.24
CA LYS A 28 -25.56 0.96 7.45
C LYS A 28 -25.99 1.94 8.51
N LYS A 29 -27.14 2.60 8.32
CA LYS A 29 -27.81 3.37 9.38
C LYS A 29 -29.11 2.66 9.76
N LYS A 30 -29.33 2.43 11.05
CA LYS A 30 -30.51 1.72 11.57
C LYS A 30 -31.78 2.53 11.26
N ARG A 31 -32.84 1.86 10.78
CA ARG A 31 -34.18 2.44 10.50
C ARG A 31 -34.21 3.60 9.48
N LYS A 32 -33.18 3.76 8.65
CA LYS A 32 -33.12 4.84 7.63
C LYS A 32 -33.05 4.35 6.18
N GLY A 33 -33.19 3.03 5.94
CA GLY A 33 -33.01 2.43 4.61
C GLY A 33 -31.58 2.50 4.05
N TYR A 34 -30.70 3.31 4.65
CA TYR A 34 -29.34 3.53 4.20
C TYR A 34 -28.47 2.29 4.45
N ARG A 35 -27.99 1.72 3.33
CA ARG A 35 -26.93 0.71 3.27
C ARG A 35 -26.02 1.01 2.07
N LEU A 36 -24.72 0.93 2.27
CA LEU A 36 -23.70 1.06 1.23
C LEU A 36 -22.73 -0.10 1.34
N ARG A 37 -22.43 -0.76 0.22
CA ARG A 37 -21.43 -1.82 0.14
C ARG A 37 -20.49 -1.50 -1.01
N LYS A 38 -19.24 -1.15 -0.70
CA LYS A 38 -18.20 -0.85 -1.69
C LYS A 38 -17.02 -1.79 -1.51
N GLY A 39 -16.50 -2.34 -2.60
CA GLY A 39 -15.23 -3.05 -2.58
C GLY A 39 -14.06 -2.09 -2.75
N HIS A 40 -12.98 -2.30 -2.02
CA HIS A 40 -11.70 -1.63 -2.23
C HIS A 40 -10.59 -2.65 -2.45
N ARG A 41 -9.70 -2.37 -3.41
CA ARG A 41 -8.45 -3.12 -3.61
C ARG A 41 -7.35 -2.10 -3.80
N GLN A 42 -6.46 -2.02 -2.81
CA GLN A 42 -5.34 -1.11 -2.81
C GLN A 42 -4.25 -1.59 -3.77
N SER A 43 -3.78 -0.72 -4.65
CA SER A 43 -2.63 -1.01 -5.51
C SER A 43 -1.34 -0.95 -4.70
N TYR A 44 -0.39 -1.82 -4.99
CA TYR A 44 0.94 -1.82 -4.38
C TYR A 44 2.00 -2.24 -5.40
N THR A 45 3.24 -1.86 -5.09
CA THR A 45 4.43 -2.32 -5.80
C THR A 45 5.31 -3.06 -4.80
N ALA A 46 5.57 -4.33 -5.05
CA ALA A 46 6.53 -5.11 -4.28
C ALA A 46 7.92 -4.83 -4.83
N LEU A 47 8.84 -4.44 -3.94
CA LEU A 47 10.24 -4.18 -4.26
C LEU A 47 11.12 -5.21 -3.56
N LYS A 48 12.13 -5.70 -4.26
CA LYS A 48 13.22 -6.51 -3.70
C LYS A 48 14.46 -5.62 -3.60
N ILE A 49 15.03 -5.51 -2.41
CA ILE A 49 16.25 -4.75 -2.17
C ILE A 49 17.44 -5.61 -2.62
N GLU A 50 18.33 -5.02 -3.42
CA GLU A 50 19.51 -5.70 -3.97
C GLU A 50 20.79 -5.23 -3.26
N GLU A 51 20.94 -3.94 -3.02
CA GLU A 51 22.13 -3.37 -2.40
C GLU A 51 21.79 -2.18 -1.51
N ILE A 52 22.57 -2.01 -0.44
CA ILE A 52 22.54 -0.85 0.44
C ILE A 52 23.97 -0.30 0.50
N SER A 53 24.21 0.87 -0.08
CA SER A 53 25.43 1.64 0.18
C SER A 53 25.14 2.60 1.33
N ALA A 54 26.07 2.72 2.27
CA ALA A 54 25.96 3.58 3.46
C ALA A 54 27.10 4.59 3.48
#